data_AF-A0A7V8HR87-F1
#
_entry.id   AF-A0A7V8HR87-F1
#
_cell.length_a   1.000
_cell.length_b   1.000
_cell.length_c   1.000
_cell.angle_alpha   90.00
_cell.angle_beta   90.00
_cell.angle_gamma   90.00
#
_symmetry.space_group_name_H-M   'P 1'
#
loop_
_entity.id
_entity.type
_entity.pdbx_description
1 polymer ?
#
loop_
_entity_poly.entity_id
_entity_poly.type
_entity_poly.pdbx_seq_one_letter_code
_entity_poly.pdbx_strand_id
1 'polypeptide(L)'
;MVERHHDVELHLHVPLKDRVDLSAEGAVQGELFATEDAEDTRRGYRGTVASKVAGITYRQLDYWARKQIVEPSITPSHGSGSRRLYSFKDVVILAVSKRLLDAGVNLQNVTAAIGFLSRRTTAQLADVTIMCDGQQVYECTTSEQMLNLLRSGKAVFGVSVGSLWHEIDEALEHEDYVDLASKPAALSSGRPIDELTAMRMRKKLEAQRAARQAA
;
A
#
# COMPACT_ATOMS: atom_id res chain seq x y z
N MET A 1 20.94 -16.68 26.54
CA MET A 1 19.88 -15.95 27.27
C MET A 1 20.28 -14.48 27.22
N VAL A 2 19.71 -13.72 26.28
CA VAL A 2 20.02 -12.30 26.07
C VAL A 2 18.68 -11.57 26.06
N GLU A 3 18.45 -10.80 27.11
CA GLU A 3 17.26 -9.98 27.29
C GLU A 3 17.25 -8.86 26.25
N ARG A 4 16.17 -8.77 25.48
CA ARG A 4 15.90 -7.66 24.57
C ARG A 4 15.27 -6.54 25.38
N HIS A 5 16.04 -5.48 25.65
CA HIS A 5 15.51 -4.22 26.15
C HIS A 5 14.54 -3.65 25.10
N HIS A 6 13.25 -3.54 25.47
CA HIS A 6 12.31 -2.65 24.80
C HIS A 6 12.62 -1.23 25.24
N ASP A 7 13.16 -0.43 24.32
CA ASP A 7 13.28 1.01 24.52
C ASP A 7 11.90 1.62 24.28
N VAL A 8 11.22 1.96 25.37
CA VAL A 8 9.93 2.66 25.32
C VAL A 8 10.24 4.14 25.11
N GLU A 9 10.04 4.61 23.88
CA GLU A 9 10.23 6.01 23.54
C GLU A 9 9.11 6.85 24.18
N LEU A 10 9.46 7.56 25.27
CA LEU A 10 8.55 8.44 25.99
C LEU A 10 8.35 9.74 25.21
N HIS A 11 7.21 9.89 24.55
CA HIS A 11 6.81 11.16 23.95
C HIS A 11 6.19 12.09 25.01
N LEU A 12 6.85 13.23 25.26
CA LEU A 12 6.35 14.25 26.16
C LEU A 12 5.14 14.96 25.53
N HIS A 13 3.94 14.69 26.06
CA HIS A 13 2.74 15.43 25.69
C HIS A 13 2.75 16.80 26.38
N VAL A 14 3.09 17.86 25.65
CA VAL A 14 3.04 19.24 26.13
C VAL A 14 1.65 19.83 25.81
N PRO A 15 0.82 20.15 26.83
CA PRO A 15 -0.47 20.80 26.63
C PRO A 15 -0.32 22.13 25.90
N LEU A 16 -1.28 22.46 25.03
CA LEU A 16 -1.20 23.65 24.16
C LEU A 16 -1.05 24.98 24.94
N LYS A 17 -1.56 25.02 26.17
CA LYS A 17 -1.43 26.15 27.11
C LYS A 17 0.00 26.42 27.60
N ASP A 18 0.88 25.43 27.47
CA ASP A 18 2.27 25.47 27.96
C ASP A 18 3.27 25.69 26.82
N ARG A 19 2.80 25.93 25.57
CA ARG A 19 3.65 26.24 24.42
C ARG A 19 3.92 27.73 24.31
N VAL A 20 5.20 28.10 24.43
CA VAL A 20 5.67 29.50 24.38
C VAL A 20 5.85 30.00 22.93
N ASP A 21 5.88 29.09 21.96
CA ASP A 21 6.03 29.40 20.53
C ASP A 21 4.96 28.64 19.71
N LEU A 22 4.17 29.37 18.93
CA LEU A 22 3.10 28.86 18.05
C LEU A 22 3.52 28.87 16.57
N SER A 23 4.78 29.21 16.28
CA SER A 23 5.33 29.10 14.94
C SER A 23 5.23 27.65 14.45
N ALA A 24 4.77 27.46 13.22
CA ALA A 24 4.53 26.14 12.63
C ALA A 24 5.82 25.30 12.44
N GLU A 25 7.00 25.86 12.77
CA GLU A 25 8.30 25.20 12.76
C GLU A 25 8.42 24.24 13.96
N GLY A 26 7.78 23.08 13.86
CA GLY A 26 7.83 22.03 14.89
C GLY A 26 6.47 21.46 15.29
N ALA A 27 5.38 21.94 14.67
CA ALA A 27 4.07 21.34 14.83
C ALA A 27 4.02 19.98 14.12
N VAL A 28 4.31 18.91 14.86
CA VAL A 28 3.99 17.53 14.43
C VAL A 28 2.51 17.32 14.76
N GLN A 29 1.66 17.26 13.74
CA GLN A 29 0.27 16.82 13.91
C GLN A 29 0.33 15.34 14.27
N GLY A 30 0.15 15.02 15.54
CA GLY A 30 0.03 13.64 16.01
C GLY A 30 -1.22 12.97 15.44
N GLU A 31 -1.18 11.65 15.31
CA GLU A 31 -2.35 10.86 14.92
C GLU A 31 -3.43 10.99 16.00
N LEU A 32 -4.61 11.49 15.62
CA LEU A 32 -5.70 11.74 16.55
C LEU A 32 -6.36 10.44 17.03
N PHE A 33 -6.21 9.35 16.26
CA PHE A 33 -6.64 7.99 16.60
C PHE A 33 -5.66 7.01 15.95
N ALA A 34 -4.83 6.33 16.74
CA ALA A 34 -4.16 5.12 16.28
C ALA A 34 -5.23 4.02 16.21
N THR A 35 -5.59 3.56 15.02
CA THR A 35 -6.37 2.33 14.90
C THR A 35 -5.49 1.19 15.38
N GLU A 36 -5.94 0.38 16.34
CA GLU A 36 -5.20 -0.80 16.84
C GLU A 36 -4.86 -1.80 15.72
N ASP A 37 -5.52 -1.67 14.55
CA ASP A 37 -5.29 -2.43 13.32
C ASP A 37 -4.36 -1.73 12.30
N ALA A 38 -3.73 -0.61 12.64
CA ALA A 38 -2.74 0.03 11.77
C ALA A 38 -1.50 -0.86 11.70
N GLU A 39 -1.51 -1.80 10.78
CA GLU A 39 -0.32 -2.57 10.45
C GLU A 39 0.80 -1.59 10.08
N ASP A 40 1.92 -1.69 10.81
CA ASP A 40 3.10 -0.87 10.60
C ASP A 40 3.69 -1.19 9.23
N THR A 41 3.11 -0.56 8.21
CA THR A 41 3.39 -0.81 6.81
C THR A 41 4.63 -0.03 6.46
N ARG A 42 5.80 -0.56 6.85
CA ARG A 42 7.10 0.10 6.64
C ARG A 42 7.58 0.05 5.19
N ARG A 43 7.01 -0.83 4.36
CA ARG A 43 7.38 -1.00 2.95
C ARG A 43 6.19 -0.79 2.03
N GLY A 44 6.36 0.05 1.02
CA GLY A 44 5.41 0.25 -0.08
C GLY A 44 5.97 -0.15 -1.43
N TYR A 45 5.21 -0.91 -2.20
CA TYR A 45 5.63 -1.44 -3.50
C TYR A 45 5.01 -0.66 -4.65
N ARG A 46 5.82 -0.31 -5.65
CA ARG A 46 5.33 0.34 -6.87
C ARG A 46 4.49 -0.64 -7.68
N GLY A 47 3.56 -0.13 -8.50
CA GLY A 47 2.72 -0.96 -9.35
C GLY A 47 3.48 -1.91 -10.27
N THR A 48 4.71 -1.56 -10.72
CA THR A 48 5.57 -2.46 -11.49
C THR A 48 5.99 -3.69 -10.70
N VAL A 49 6.41 -3.50 -9.45
CA VAL A 49 6.80 -4.59 -8.53
C VAL A 49 5.57 -5.40 -8.12
N ALA A 50 4.50 -4.72 -7.70
CA ALA A 50 3.27 -5.37 -7.27
C ALA A 50 2.65 -6.25 -8.38
N SER A 51 2.60 -5.76 -9.62
CA SER A 51 2.09 -6.54 -10.75
C SER A 51 2.97 -7.74 -11.09
N LYS A 52 4.30 -7.54 -11.12
CA LYS A 52 5.28 -8.61 -11.35
C LYS A 52 5.14 -9.73 -10.33
N VAL A 53 5.18 -9.40 -9.03
CA VAL A 53 5.14 -10.39 -7.95
C VAL A 53 3.78 -11.08 -7.86
N ALA A 54 2.67 -10.33 -8.00
CA ALA A 54 1.33 -10.93 -8.00
C ALA A 54 1.04 -11.77 -9.26
N GLY A 55 1.92 -11.76 -10.25
CA GLY A 55 1.75 -12.52 -11.50
C GLY A 55 0.64 -11.97 -12.40
N ILE A 56 0.34 -10.66 -12.31
CA ILE A 56 -0.63 -9.98 -13.17
C ILE A 56 0.08 -9.00 -14.11
N THR A 57 -0.55 -8.69 -15.23
CA THR A 57 -0.05 -7.61 -16.09
C THR A 57 -0.27 -6.25 -15.42
N TYR A 58 0.61 -5.28 -15.71
CA TYR A 58 0.42 -3.90 -15.25
C TYR A 58 -0.94 -3.31 -15.68
N ARG A 59 -1.46 -3.74 -16.85
CA ARG A 59 -2.77 -3.33 -17.34
C ARG A 59 -3.91 -3.88 -16.50
N GLN A 60 -3.83 -5.13 -16.05
CA GLN A 60 -4.80 -5.71 -15.12
C GLN A 60 -4.80 -4.95 -13.80
N LEU A 61 -3.61 -4.68 -13.24
CA LEU A 61 -3.47 -3.90 -12.02
C LEU A 61 -4.12 -2.51 -12.15
N ASP A 62 -3.83 -1.79 -13.23
CA ASP A 62 -4.38 -0.46 -13.46
C ASP A 62 -5.91 -0.50 -13.69
N TYR A 63 -6.40 -1.50 -14.41
CA TYR A 63 -7.85 -1.71 -14.58
C TYR A 63 -8.53 -1.98 -13.24
N TRP A 64 -7.98 -2.86 -12.40
CA TRP A 64 -8.54 -3.20 -11.08
C TRP A 64 -8.55 -2.01 -10.14
N ALA A 65 -7.49 -1.22 -10.11
CA ALA A 65 -7.43 -0.01 -9.30
C ALA A 65 -8.46 1.04 -9.76
N ARG A 66 -8.62 1.25 -11.07
CA ARG A 66 -9.63 2.18 -11.60
C ARG A 66 -11.06 1.72 -11.38
N LYS A 67 -11.30 0.41 -11.35
CA LYS A 67 -12.61 -0.19 -11.08
C LYS A 67 -12.85 -0.46 -9.60
N GLN A 68 -11.93 -0.04 -8.72
CA GLN A 68 -12.04 -0.19 -7.27
C GLN A 68 -12.23 -1.65 -6.83
N ILE A 69 -11.65 -2.59 -7.60
CA ILE A 69 -11.70 -4.01 -7.28
C ILE A 69 -10.62 -4.31 -6.23
N VAL A 70 -9.40 -3.84 -6.50
CA VAL A 70 -8.29 -3.83 -5.53
C VAL A 70 -7.60 -2.49 -5.65
N GLU A 71 -7.66 -1.69 -4.59
CA GLU A 71 -7.02 -0.38 -4.50
C GLU A 71 -5.72 -0.47 -3.69
N PRO A 72 -4.69 0.34 -4.03
CA PRO A 72 -3.49 0.47 -3.20
C PRO A 72 -3.86 1.05 -1.83
N SER A 73 -3.47 0.38 -0.75
CA SER A 73 -3.83 0.78 0.61
C SER A 73 -2.95 1.88 1.21
N ILE A 74 -1.69 2.01 0.75
CA ILE A 74 -0.73 3.00 1.27
C ILE A 74 -0.94 4.38 0.63
N THR A 75 -0.93 4.43 -0.71
CA THR A 75 -1.11 5.68 -1.44
C THR A 75 -2.13 5.47 -2.54
N PRO A 76 -3.43 5.70 -2.24
CA PRO A 76 -4.46 5.81 -3.25
C PRO A 76 -4.18 6.99 -4.20
N SER A 77 -4.67 6.89 -5.44
CA SER A 77 -4.43 7.91 -6.45
C SER A 77 -5.22 9.19 -6.16
N HIS A 78 -4.56 10.19 -5.60
CA HIS A 78 -5.14 11.53 -5.42
C HIS A 78 -4.33 12.56 -6.22
N GLY A 79 -4.75 12.82 -7.47
CA GLY A 79 -4.24 13.93 -8.29
C GLY A 79 -2.98 13.64 -9.14
N SER A 80 -2.57 14.66 -9.89
CA SER A 80 -1.42 14.64 -10.80
C SER A 80 -0.11 14.59 -10.01
N GLY A 81 0.50 13.41 -9.92
CA GLY A 81 1.83 13.21 -9.33
C GLY A 81 1.91 12.20 -8.18
N SER A 82 0.78 11.80 -7.58
CA SER A 82 0.80 10.73 -6.57
C SER A 82 1.12 9.38 -7.24
N ARG A 83 2.10 8.67 -6.68
CA ARG A 83 2.51 7.34 -7.15
C ARG A 83 1.78 6.31 -6.30
N ARG A 84 1.04 5.40 -6.95
CA ARG A 84 0.37 4.28 -6.25
C ARG A 84 1.42 3.43 -5.54
N LEU A 85 1.21 3.21 -4.24
CA LEU A 85 2.01 2.33 -3.41
C LEU A 85 1.10 1.26 -2.83
N TYR A 86 1.47 0.00 -3.06
CA TYR A 86 0.77 -1.19 -2.62
C TYR A 86 1.46 -1.74 -1.38
N SER A 87 0.69 -2.11 -0.36
CA SER A 87 1.19 -2.84 0.80
C SER A 87 1.52 -4.29 0.44
N PHE A 88 2.25 -4.97 1.31
CA PHE A 88 2.44 -6.42 1.21
C PHE A 88 1.09 -7.15 1.10
N LYS A 89 0.13 -6.77 1.96
CA LYS A 89 -1.23 -7.31 1.97
C LYS A 89 -1.92 -7.14 0.61
N ASP A 90 -1.78 -5.97 -0.01
CA ASP A 90 -2.36 -5.73 -1.34
C ASP A 90 -1.79 -6.69 -2.37
N VAL A 91 -0.48 -6.93 -2.36
CA VAL A 91 0.18 -7.86 -3.30
C VAL A 91 -0.35 -9.29 -3.10
N VAL A 92 -0.55 -9.73 -1.85
CA VAL A 92 -1.19 -11.02 -1.55
C VAL A 92 -2.61 -11.09 -2.10
N ILE A 93 -3.43 -10.07 -1.86
CA ILE A 93 -4.82 -10.00 -2.36
C ILE A 93 -4.85 -10.02 -3.89
N LEU A 94 -3.94 -9.30 -4.56
CA LEU A 94 -3.81 -9.30 -6.01
C LEU A 94 -3.50 -10.71 -6.55
N ALA A 95 -2.55 -11.41 -5.91
CA ALA A 95 -2.16 -12.76 -6.30
C ALA A 95 -3.30 -13.77 -6.10
N VAL A 96 -4.00 -13.72 -4.95
CA VAL A 96 -5.17 -14.58 -4.71
C VAL A 96 -6.26 -14.32 -5.74
N SER A 97 -6.56 -13.05 -6.03
CA SER A 97 -7.54 -12.66 -7.04
C SER A 97 -7.18 -13.21 -8.41
N LYS A 98 -5.89 -13.15 -8.78
CA LYS A 98 -5.37 -13.73 -10.02
C LYS A 98 -5.57 -15.25 -10.07
N ARG A 99 -5.21 -15.98 -8.99
CA ARG A 99 -5.39 -17.44 -8.94
C ARG A 99 -6.86 -17.87 -9.04
N LEU A 100 -7.77 -17.12 -8.43
CA LEU A 100 -9.20 -17.36 -8.54
C LEU A 100 -9.70 -17.15 -9.98
N LEU A 101 -9.31 -16.04 -10.62
CA LEU A 101 -9.69 -15.75 -12.00
C LEU A 101 -9.11 -16.76 -13.00
N ASP A 102 -7.85 -17.17 -12.83
CA ASP A 102 -7.21 -18.20 -13.67
C ASP A 102 -7.93 -19.55 -13.59
N ALA A 103 -8.53 -19.85 -12.43
CA ALA A 103 -9.34 -21.05 -12.22
C ALA A 103 -10.78 -20.93 -12.74
N GLY A 104 -11.13 -19.78 -13.34
CA GLY A 104 -12.47 -19.53 -13.89
C GLY A 104 -13.51 -19.11 -12.85
N VAL A 105 -13.10 -18.72 -11.65
CA VAL A 105 -14.02 -18.15 -10.65
C VAL A 105 -14.54 -16.80 -11.16
N ASN A 106 -15.85 -16.59 -11.10
CA ASN A 106 -16.47 -15.36 -11.58
C ASN A 106 -16.06 -14.14 -10.72
N LEU A 107 -16.17 -12.94 -11.31
CA LEU A 107 -15.73 -11.71 -10.66
C LEU A 107 -16.46 -11.42 -9.34
N GLN A 108 -17.74 -11.76 -9.22
CA GLN A 108 -18.51 -11.56 -7.99
C GLN A 108 -17.92 -12.35 -6.82
N ASN A 109 -17.55 -13.61 -7.06
CA ASN A 109 -16.90 -14.48 -6.09
C ASN A 109 -15.48 -14.01 -5.77
N VAL A 110 -14.74 -13.49 -6.76
CA VAL A 110 -13.44 -12.86 -6.50
C VAL A 110 -13.58 -11.63 -5.59
N THR A 111 -14.57 -10.77 -5.84
CA THR A 111 -14.84 -9.61 -4.96
C THR A 111 -15.26 -10.05 -3.55
N ALA A 112 -16.03 -11.12 -3.41
CA ALA A 112 -16.35 -11.70 -2.10
C ALA A 112 -15.09 -12.21 -1.37
N ALA A 113 -14.21 -12.90 -2.09
CA ALA A 113 -12.92 -13.34 -1.56
C ALA A 113 -12.07 -12.16 -1.07
N ILE A 114 -11.93 -11.11 -1.88
CA ILE A 114 -11.24 -9.86 -1.50
C ILE A 114 -11.84 -9.30 -0.22
N GLY A 115 -13.17 -9.27 -0.10
CA GLY A 115 -13.85 -8.83 1.12
C GLY A 115 -13.46 -9.62 2.38
N PHE A 116 -13.29 -10.94 2.29
CA PHE A 116 -12.79 -11.75 3.42
C PHE A 116 -11.36 -11.36 3.80
N LEU A 117 -10.46 -11.30 2.81
CA LEU A 117 -9.03 -11.04 3.05
C LEU A 117 -8.78 -9.61 3.55
N SER A 118 -9.52 -8.62 3.04
CA SER A 118 -9.36 -7.22 3.46
C SER A 118 -9.67 -7.00 4.93
N ARG A 119 -10.54 -7.82 5.54
CA ARG A 119 -10.90 -7.72 6.98
C ARG A 119 -9.87 -8.37 7.91
N ARG A 120 -8.88 -9.09 7.38
CA ARG A 120 -7.84 -9.75 8.17
C ARG A 120 -6.57 -8.93 8.26
N THR A 121 -5.79 -9.14 9.32
CA THR A 121 -4.41 -8.67 9.35
C THR A 121 -3.56 -9.49 8.38
N THR A 122 -2.46 -8.92 7.91
CA THR A 122 -1.42 -9.58 7.11
C THR A 122 -0.96 -10.88 7.75
N ALA A 123 -0.75 -10.91 9.07
CA ALA A 123 -0.35 -12.14 9.78
C ALA A 123 -1.44 -13.22 9.71
N GLN A 124 -2.71 -12.84 9.86
CA GLN A 124 -3.84 -13.78 9.80
C GLN A 124 -4.04 -14.40 8.41
N LEU A 125 -3.50 -13.80 7.34
CA LEU A 125 -3.59 -14.37 5.99
C LEU A 125 -2.76 -15.66 5.84
N ALA A 126 -1.75 -15.86 6.68
CA ALA A 126 -0.90 -17.06 6.67
C ALA A 126 -1.68 -18.36 6.95
N ASP A 127 -2.82 -18.25 7.67
CA ASP A 127 -3.63 -19.40 8.07
C ASP A 127 -4.92 -19.56 7.26
N VAL A 128 -5.07 -18.80 6.17
CA VAL A 128 -6.32 -18.76 5.38
C VAL A 128 -6.22 -19.62 4.14
N THR A 129 -7.32 -20.32 3.84
CA THR A 129 -7.59 -20.91 2.53
C THR A 129 -8.92 -20.39 2.02
N ILE A 130 -8.94 -19.89 0.79
CA ILE A 130 -10.17 -19.52 0.10
C ILE A 130 -10.67 -20.72 -0.70
N MET A 131 -11.90 -21.14 -0.48
CA MET A 131 -12.55 -22.23 -1.21
C MET A 131 -13.78 -21.72 -1.96
N CYS A 132 -14.01 -22.23 -3.16
CA CYS A 132 -15.13 -21.84 -4.02
C CYS A 132 -15.80 -23.09 -4.59
N ASP A 133 -17.12 -23.19 -4.49
CA ASP A 133 -17.92 -24.28 -5.06
C ASP A 133 -18.57 -23.91 -6.42
N GLY A 134 -18.13 -22.79 -7.00
CA GLY A 134 -18.68 -22.21 -8.22
C GLY A 134 -19.87 -21.27 -7.99
N GLN A 135 -20.59 -21.41 -6.88
CA GLN A 135 -21.71 -20.53 -6.50
C GLN A 135 -21.31 -19.54 -5.40
N GLN A 136 -20.61 -20.01 -4.39
CA GLN A 136 -20.20 -19.23 -3.23
C GLN A 136 -18.71 -19.39 -2.93
N VAL A 137 -18.19 -18.41 -2.20
CA VAL A 137 -16.83 -18.42 -1.67
C VAL A 137 -16.86 -18.54 -0.17
N TYR A 138 -15.95 -19.35 0.34
CA TYR A 138 -15.77 -19.66 1.73
C TYR A 138 -14.35 -19.33 2.14
N GLU A 139 -14.23 -18.70 3.28
CA GLU A 139 -12.96 -18.60 3.98
C GLU A 139 -12.86 -19.77 4.96
N CYS A 140 -11.76 -20.51 4.88
CA CYS A 140 -11.47 -21.63 5.77
C CYS A 140 -10.15 -21.39 6.49
N THR A 141 -10.16 -21.57 7.82
CA THR A 141 -8.96 -21.55 8.66
C THR A 141 -8.72 -22.88 9.38
N THR A 142 -9.61 -23.85 9.21
CA THR A 142 -9.47 -25.18 9.80
C THR A 142 -9.69 -26.27 8.76
N SER A 143 -9.05 -27.42 8.97
CA SER A 143 -9.22 -28.58 8.11
C SER A 143 -10.65 -29.13 8.15
N GLU A 144 -11.37 -28.97 9.26
CA GLU A 144 -12.77 -29.41 9.38
C GLU A 144 -13.70 -28.62 8.45
N GLN A 145 -13.55 -27.29 8.39
CA GLN A 145 -14.31 -26.44 7.46
C GLN A 145 -14.08 -26.86 6.00
N MET A 146 -12.82 -27.13 5.65
CA MET A 146 -12.43 -27.62 4.33
C MET A 146 -13.05 -29.00 4.02
N LEU A 147 -12.96 -29.94 4.95
CA LEU A 147 -13.53 -31.28 4.80
C LEU A 147 -15.06 -31.26 4.66
N ASN A 148 -15.74 -30.36 5.36
CA ASN A 148 -17.19 -30.20 5.26
C ASN A 148 -17.62 -29.76 3.85
N LEU A 149 -16.87 -28.84 3.23
CA LEU A 149 -17.10 -28.44 1.84
C LEU A 149 -16.86 -29.59 0.87
N LEU A 150 -15.76 -30.35 1.04
CA LEU A 150 -15.45 -31.51 0.22
C LEU A 150 -16.52 -32.62 0.32
N ARG A 151 -17.09 -32.82 1.51
CA ARG A 151 -18.16 -33.80 1.76
C ARG A 151 -19.52 -33.40 1.19
N SER A 152 -19.69 -32.15 0.73
CA SER A 152 -20.94 -31.69 0.12
C SER A 152 -21.25 -32.37 -1.23
N GLY A 153 -20.29 -33.10 -1.81
CA GLY A 153 -20.40 -33.73 -3.14
C GLY A 153 -20.24 -32.74 -4.30
N LYS A 154 -20.03 -31.45 -4.02
CA LYS A 154 -19.73 -30.43 -5.02
C LYS A 154 -18.24 -30.45 -5.39
N ALA A 155 -17.94 -30.13 -6.64
CA ALA A 155 -16.58 -29.78 -7.02
C ALA A 155 -16.20 -28.44 -6.37
N VAL A 156 -15.03 -28.40 -5.74
CA VAL A 156 -14.51 -27.20 -5.08
C VAL A 156 -13.12 -26.86 -5.60
N PHE A 157 -12.88 -25.57 -5.78
CA PHE A 157 -11.57 -25.01 -6.06
C PHE A 157 -11.04 -24.34 -4.80
N GLY A 158 -9.77 -24.59 -4.45
CA GLY A 158 -9.13 -24.05 -3.26
C GLY A 158 -7.85 -23.29 -3.59
N VAL A 159 -7.67 -22.13 -2.95
CA VAL A 159 -6.44 -21.33 -2.98
C VAL A 159 -5.93 -21.20 -1.55
N SER A 160 -4.78 -21.82 -1.27
CA SER A 160 -4.04 -21.61 -0.02
C SER A 160 -3.47 -20.19 -0.02
N VAL A 161 -4.05 -19.31 0.80
CA VAL A 161 -3.56 -17.93 0.94
C VAL A 161 -2.25 -17.94 1.70
N GLY A 162 -2.10 -18.82 2.69
CA GLY A 162 -0.85 -18.98 3.43
C GLY A 162 0.35 -19.35 2.56
N SER A 163 0.16 -20.25 1.60
CA SER A 163 1.22 -20.59 0.65
C SER A 163 1.61 -19.38 -0.21
N LEU A 164 0.62 -18.66 -0.75
CA LEU A 164 0.88 -17.45 -1.53
C LEU A 164 1.52 -16.33 -0.70
N TRP A 165 1.15 -16.22 0.57
CA TRP A 165 1.74 -15.27 1.51
C TRP A 165 3.25 -15.49 1.58
N HIS A 166 3.70 -16.74 1.81
CA HIS A 166 5.12 -17.06 1.91
C HIS A 166 5.85 -16.90 0.56
N GLU A 167 5.23 -17.34 -0.55
CA GLU A 167 5.79 -17.14 -1.89
C GLU A 167 6.01 -15.66 -2.20
N ILE A 168 5.07 -14.80 -1.79
CA ILE A 168 5.13 -13.35 -2.04
C ILE A 168 6.13 -12.67 -1.11
N ASP A 169 6.22 -13.11 0.15
CA ASP A 169 7.22 -12.60 1.10
C ASP A 169 8.63 -12.82 0.56
N GLU A 170 8.94 -14.07 0.18
CA GLU A 170 10.24 -14.44 -0.41
C GLU A 170 10.52 -13.67 -1.72
N ALA A 171 9.51 -13.55 -2.59
CA ALA A 171 9.66 -12.81 -3.84
C ALA A 171 9.94 -11.31 -3.61
N LEU A 172 9.31 -10.69 -2.62
CA LEU A 172 9.47 -9.26 -2.34
C LEU A 172 10.77 -8.93 -1.61
N GLU A 173 11.42 -9.88 -0.93
CA GLU A 173 12.74 -9.66 -0.32
C GLU A 173 13.79 -9.18 -1.34
N HIS A 174 13.62 -9.54 -2.61
CA HIS A 174 14.56 -9.27 -3.70
C HIS A 174 14.12 -8.10 -4.60
N GLU A 175 13.05 -7.40 -4.26
CA GLU A 175 12.47 -6.33 -5.09
C GLU A 175 12.67 -4.95 -4.48
N ASP A 176 12.64 -3.93 -5.33
CA ASP A 176 12.68 -2.54 -4.90
C ASP A 176 11.41 -2.17 -4.11
N TYR A 177 11.59 -1.50 -2.98
CA TYR A 177 10.50 -0.95 -2.18
C TYR A 177 10.76 0.51 -1.81
N VAL A 178 9.68 1.21 -1.46
CA VAL A 178 9.72 2.52 -0.83
C VAL A 178 9.65 2.30 0.67
N ASP A 179 10.69 2.70 1.39
CA ASP A 179 10.66 2.74 2.84
C ASP A 179 9.76 3.90 3.30
N LEU A 180 8.80 3.58 4.16
CA LEU A 180 7.79 4.49 4.70
C LEU A 180 8.13 4.90 6.14
N ALA A 181 9.04 4.17 6.80
CA ALA A 181 9.50 4.48 8.15
C ALA A 181 10.61 5.54 8.14
N SER A 182 11.40 5.61 7.07
CA SER A 182 12.20 6.80 6.83
C SER A 182 11.23 7.95 6.54
N LYS A 183 11.09 8.88 7.51
CA LYS A 183 10.56 10.24 7.27
C LYS A 183 10.99 10.64 5.86
N PRO A 184 10.12 11.19 5.01
CA PRO A 184 10.59 11.72 3.74
C PRO A 184 11.65 12.76 4.12
N ALA A 185 12.92 12.40 4.00
CA ALA A 185 14.00 13.35 3.87
C ALA A 185 13.53 14.16 2.68
N ALA A 186 13.05 15.38 3.01
CA ALA A 186 12.21 16.20 2.17
C ALA A 186 12.50 15.86 0.72
N LEU A 187 11.54 15.21 0.04
CA LEU A 187 11.60 15.04 -1.41
C LEU A 187 12.10 16.37 -1.91
N SER A 188 13.33 16.38 -2.39
CA SER A 188 14.01 17.61 -2.74
C SER A 188 13.14 18.28 -3.79
N SER A 189 12.32 19.22 -3.33
CA SER A 189 11.57 20.15 -4.13
C SER A 189 12.52 21.16 -4.79
N GLY A 190 13.84 20.93 -4.69
CA GLY A 190 14.86 21.38 -5.64
C GLY A 190 14.63 20.77 -7.02
N ARG A 191 13.54 21.19 -7.68
CA ARG A 191 13.37 21.05 -9.11
C ARG A 191 14.42 21.93 -9.80
N PRO A 192 15.21 21.42 -10.76
CA PRO A 192 16.02 22.25 -11.66
C PRO A 192 15.18 23.18 -12.58
N ILE A 193 13.85 23.10 -12.51
CA ILE A 193 12.91 23.93 -13.27
C ILE A 193 12.78 25.33 -12.65
N ASP A 194 12.95 25.46 -11.33
CA ASP A 194 12.74 26.75 -10.64
C ASP A 194 13.93 27.70 -10.86
N GLU A 195 15.16 27.17 -10.92
CA GLU A 195 16.36 27.95 -11.27
C GLU A 195 16.31 28.50 -12.70
N LEU A 196 15.88 27.71 -13.68
CA LEU A 196 15.72 28.17 -15.07
C LEU A 196 14.65 29.25 -15.21
N THR A 197 13.60 29.18 -14.39
CA THR A 197 12.51 30.15 -14.36
C THR A 197 12.95 31.45 -13.67
N ALA A 198 13.67 31.34 -12.55
CA ALA A 198 14.26 32.47 -11.84
C ALA A 198 15.33 33.19 -12.69
N MET A 199 16.18 32.46 -13.41
CA MET A 199 17.16 33.04 -14.35
C MET A 199 16.47 33.78 -15.50
N ARG A 200 15.39 33.23 -16.07
CA ARG A 200 14.62 33.90 -17.13
C ARG A 200 13.96 35.19 -16.63
N MET A 201 13.42 35.19 -15.41
CA MET A 201 12.86 36.41 -14.81
C MET A 201 13.95 37.47 -14.55
N ARG A 202 15.10 37.08 -14.00
CA ARG A 202 16.24 37.99 -13.79
C ARG A 202 16.72 38.64 -15.09
N LYS A 203 16.94 37.83 -16.13
CA LYS A 203 17.39 38.32 -17.44
C LYS A 203 16.37 39.25 -18.09
N LYS A 204 15.07 38.98 -17.92
CA LYS A 204 14.00 39.85 -18.42
C LYS A 204 13.95 41.19 -17.68
N LEU A 205 14.15 41.19 -16.36
CA LEU A 205 14.16 42.39 -15.53
C LEU A 205 15.36 43.29 -15.82
N GLU A 206 16.54 42.70 -16.04
CA GLU A 206 17.74 43.43 -16.45
C GLU A 206 17.59 44.06 -17.84
N ALA A 207 17.03 43.32 -18.80
CA ALA A 207 16.75 43.86 -20.13
C ALA A 207 15.74 45.03 -20.09
N GLN A 208 14.73 44.95 -19.23
CA GLN A 208 13.77 46.04 -19.02
C GLN A 208 14.39 47.26 -18.33
N ARG A 209 15.32 47.06 -17.38
CA ARG A 209 16.05 48.15 -16.72
C ARG A 209 17.00 48.85 -17.68
N ALA A 210 17.73 48.10 -18.51
CA ALA A 210 18.60 48.67 -19.54
C ALA A 210 17.82 49.47 -20.58
N ALA A 211 16.65 48.98 -21.00
CA ALA A 211 15.77 49.70 -21.93
C ALA A 211 15.20 51.00 -21.33
N ARG A 212 15.00 51.07 -20.01
CA ARG A 212 14.55 52.29 -19.30
C ARG A 212 15.65 53.32 -19.05
N GLN A 213 16.92 52.90 -19.03
CA GLN A 213 18.05 53.81 -18.85
C GLN A 213 18.58 54.38 -20.18
N ALA A 214 18.19 53.76 -21.30
CA ALA A 214 18.55 54.18 -22.66
C ALA A 214 17.46 55.05 -23.34
N ALA A 215 16.40 55.40 -22.63
CA ALA A 215 15.31 56.29 -23.07
C ALA A 215 15.31 57.55 -22.20
#